data_AF-K4IBF6-F1
#
_entry.id   AF-K4IBF6-F1
#
_cell.length_a   1.000
_cell.length_b   1.000
_cell.length_c   1.000
_cell.angle_alpha   90.00
_cell.angle_beta   90.00
_cell.angle_gamma   90.00
#
_symmetry.space_group_name_H-M   'P 1'
#
loop_
_entity.id
_entity.type
_entity.pdbx_description
1 polymer ?
#
loop_
_entity_poly.entity_id
_entity_poly.type
_entity_poly.pdbx_seq_one_letter_code
_entity_poly.pdbx_strand_id
1 'polypeptide(L)'
;MNDEFHIEFGKLLFHKNILPKDLNISSRQVSYWKSKNLLPNLEYNQHGKMNVLEATWMSIIKELSDIGIKTQKLEQLSIDVWVKPRHEKYADRVLKDNINFKRSKLSEGGKNTLRENLKDEMLMNTLRGEITPFTDLIKSCLIHKEQPHAFIYIPETNEHKCLLGDSKLLEKLHALYSNKTLISIPIFNKVGKMLSIDLKSNEKDLEYLSSIENQIRNIVIFKRPKVVEIAFDDNHIKPRTITEKHIKHEELADYFMKNKIPKGTKLLIDVRSQDNYKLTLITK
;
A
#
# COMPACT_ATOMS: atom_id res chain seq x y z
N MET A 1 -3.44 -15.86 -2.20
CA MET A 1 -2.10 -15.25 -2.11
C MET A 1 -1.09 -16.38 -1.95
N ASN A 2 0.10 -16.24 -2.55
CA ASN A 2 1.21 -17.19 -2.41
C ASN A 2 2.26 -16.61 -1.44
N ASP A 3 3.24 -17.41 -1.05
CA ASP A 3 4.27 -17.03 -0.07
C ASP A 3 5.02 -15.76 -0.50
N GLU A 4 5.34 -15.65 -1.79
CA GLU A 4 6.06 -14.53 -2.37
C GLU A 4 5.35 -13.19 -2.17
N PHE A 5 4.03 -13.15 -2.42
CA PHE A 5 3.27 -11.93 -2.20
C PHE A 5 3.34 -11.47 -0.74
N HIS A 6 3.26 -12.41 0.22
CA HIS A 6 3.35 -12.06 1.64
C HIS A 6 4.72 -11.51 2.02
N ILE A 7 5.79 -12.03 1.42
CA ILE A 7 7.15 -11.53 1.61
C ILE A 7 7.30 -10.12 1.02
N GLU A 8 6.84 -9.90 -0.22
CA GLU A 8 6.89 -8.56 -0.85
C GLU A 8 6.08 -7.53 -0.08
N PHE A 9 4.86 -7.89 0.33
CA PHE A 9 4.03 -7.03 1.15
C PHE A 9 4.69 -6.73 2.50
N GLY A 10 5.30 -7.73 3.15
CA GLY A 10 6.09 -7.53 4.37
C GLY A 10 7.23 -6.54 4.16
N LYS A 11 8.00 -6.65 3.07
CA LYS A 11 9.05 -5.68 2.75
C LYS A 11 8.52 -4.26 2.55
N LEU A 12 7.34 -4.11 1.97
CA LEU A 12 6.66 -2.81 1.86
C LEU A 12 6.32 -2.22 3.25
N LEU A 13 6.03 -3.07 4.25
CA LEU A 13 5.83 -2.64 5.64
C LEU A 13 7.12 -2.10 6.26
N PHE A 14 8.27 -2.71 5.97
CA PHE A 14 9.52 -2.32 6.64
C PHE A 14 10.28 -1.21 5.90
N HIS A 15 10.00 -0.98 4.63
CA HIS A 15 10.69 0.03 3.84
C HIS A 15 10.21 1.45 4.14
N LYS A 16 11.07 2.30 4.71
CA LYS A 16 10.74 3.65 5.19
C LYS A 16 11.53 4.75 4.47
N ASN A 17 10.93 5.43 3.49
CA ASN A 17 11.51 6.67 2.91
C ASN A 17 10.57 7.87 2.82
N ILE A 18 9.29 7.73 3.15
CA ILE A 18 8.33 8.82 2.98
C ILE A 18 8.44 9.76 4.18
N LEU A 19 8.56 11.07 3.93
CA LEU A 19 8.57 12.08 4.98
C LEU A 19 7.21 12.79 5.07
N PRO A 20 6.81 13.29 6.25
CA PRO A 20 5.56 14.04 6.41
C PRO A 20 5.46 15.26 5.47
N LYS A 21 6.58 15.92 5.18
CA LYS A 21 6.63 17.05 4.25
C LYS A 21 6.20 16.67 2.83
N ASP A 22 6.42 15.41 2.41
CA ASP A 22 6.01 14.91 1.09
C ASP A 22 4.49 14.80 0.98
N LEU A 23 3.80 14.81 2.13
CA LEU A 23 2.34 14.84 2.27
C LEU A 23 1.78 16.24 2.53
N ASN A 24 2.63 17.29 2.46
CA ASN A 24 2.32 18.65 2.89
C ASN A 24 1.88 18.72 4.37
N ILE A 25 2.54 17.94 5.22
CA ILE A 25 2.29 17.92 6.67
C ILE A 25 3.52 18.47 7.38
N SER A 26 3.32 19.54 8.14
CA SER A 26 4.38 20.20 8.90
C SER A 26 4.82 19.38 10.11
N SER A 27 6.07 19.55 10.53
CA SER A 27 6.57 18.91 11.77
C SER A 27 5.73 19.27 13.00
N ARG A 28 5.16 20.49 13.04
CA ARG A 28 4.25 20.93 14.10
C ARG A 28 2.96 20.10 14.13
N GLN A 29 2.37 19.85 12.96
CA GLN A 29 1.18 18.99 12.85
C GLN A 29 1.50 17.56 13.28
N VAL A 30 2.65 17.01 12.85
CA VAL A 30 3.08 15.67 13.27
C VAL A 30 3.24 15.59 14.79
N SER A 31 3.93 16.55 15.42
CA SER A 31 4.11 16.58 16.88
C SER A 31 2.79 16.70 17.62
N TYR A 32 1.86 17.51 17.11
CA TYR A 32 0.52 17.63 17.67
C TYR A 32 -0.28 16.32 17.55
N TRP A 33 -0.25 15.67 16.39
CA TRP A 33 -0.94 14.39 16.20
C TRP A 33 -0.35 13.25 17.02
N LYS A 34 0.98 13.24 17.22
CA LYS A 34 1.65 12.32 18.15
C LYS A 34 1.18 12.52 19.59
N SER A 35 1.13 13.76 20.07
CA SER A 35 0.69 14.06 21.44
C SER A 35 -0.81 13.79 21.68
N LYS A 36 -1.57 13.58 20.61
CA LYS A 36 -2.99 13.21 20.62
C LYS A 36 -3.25 11.75 20.23
N ASN A 37 -2.20 10.91 20.20
CA ASN A 37 -2.31 9.49 19.87
C ASN A 37 -3.00 9.20 18.52
N LEU A 38 -2.95 10.12 17.56
CA LEU A 38 -3.56 9.89 16.23
C LEU A 38 -2.73 8.95 15.37
N LEU A 39 -1.48 8.73 15.77
CA LEU A 39 -0.44 8.01 15.04
C LEU A 39 0.11 6.83 15.88
N PRO A 40 -0.75 5.96 16.44
CA PRO A 40 -0.31 4.90 17.34
C PRO A 40 0.49 3.85 16.55
N ASN A 41 1.53 3.31 17.19
CA ASN A 41 2.41 2.28 16.61
C ASN A 41 3.18 2.70 15.35
N LEU A 42 3.20 3.99 14.99
CA LEU A 42 4.05 4.49 13.91
C LEU A 42 5.48 4.71 14.45
N GLU A 43 6.35 3.72 14.28
CA GLU A 43 7.75 3.82 14.67
C GLU A 43 8.52 4.68 13.67
N TYR A 44 8.56 5.98 13.93
CA TYR A 44 9.43 6.86 13.17
C TYR A 44 10.89 6.51 13.47
N ASN A 45 11.69 6.26 12.43
CA ASN A 45 13.13 6.25 12.63
C ASN A 45 13.62 7.64 13.06
N GLN A 46 14.90 7.76 13.43
CA GLN A 46 15.51 9.02 13.91
C GLN A 46 15.30 10.22 12.96
N HIS A 47 14.91 9.99 11.70
CA HIS A 47 14.68 11.02 10.69
C HIS A 47 13.19 11.25 10.36
N GLY A 48 12.25 10.61 11.06
CA GLY A 48 10.82 10.81 10.81
C GLY A 48 10.28 10.12 9.56
N LYS A 49 11.02 9.15 8.99
CA LYS A 49 10.59 8.45 7.78
C LYS A 49 9.52 7.41 8.09
N MET A 50 8.62 7.25 7.14
CA MET A 50 7.45 6.37 7.17
C MET A 50 7.49 5.38 6.01
N ASN A 51 6.88 4.22 6.22
CA ASN A 51 6.53 3.29 5.14
C ASN A 51 5.24 3.73 4.44
N VAL A 52 4.87 3.02 3.37
CA VAL A 52 3.66 3.31 2.59
C VAL A 52 2.38 3.22 3.41
N LEU A 53 2.26 2.30 4.37
CA LEU A 53 1.07 2.17 5.21
C LEU A 53 0.93 3.33 6.19
N GLU A 54 2.02 3.65 6.90
CA GLU A 54 2.09 4.73 7.89
C GLU A 54 1.77 6.07 7.21
N ALA A 55 2.34 6.31 6.01
CA ALA A 55 2.07 7.48 5.20
C ALA A 55 0.62 7.52 4.67
N THR A 56 0.05 6.36 4.28
CA THR A 56 -1.34 6.27 3.86
C THR A 56 -2.29 6.59 5.01
N TRP A 57 -2.02 6.07 6.21
CA TRP A 57 -2.80 6.40 7.41
C TRP A 57 -2.71 7.88 7.75
N MET A 58 -1.50 8.44 7.74
CA MET A 58 -1.29 9.87 7.99
C MET A 58 -2.04 10.74 6.97
N SER A 59 -2.10 10.32 5.70
CA SER A 59 -2.89 10.98 4.66
C SER A 59 -4.40 10.93 4.92
N ILE A 60 -4.92 9.85 5.52
CA ILE A 60 -6.33 9.74 5.93
C ILE A 60 -6.62 10.68 7.10
N ILE A 61 -5.77 10.68 8.14
CA ILE A 61 -5.90 11.59 9.28
C ILE A 61 -5.87 13.05 8.82
N LYS A 62 -4.97 13.38 7.89
CA LYS A 62 -4.91 14.72 7.29
C LYS A 62 -6.22 15.09 6.62
N GLU A 63 -6.74 14.24 5.73
CA GLU A 63 -7.97 14.52 4.99
C GLU A 63 -9.17 14.71 5.92
N LEU A 64 -9.35 13.83 6.93
CA LEU A 64 -10.42 13.98 7.90
C LEU A 64 -10.25 15.24 8.76
N SER A 65 -9.01 15.57 9.14
CA SER A 65 -8.72 16.81 9.87
C SER A 65 -9.00 18.06 9.04
N ASP A 66 -8.66 18.05 7.74
CA ASP A 66 -8.90 19.16 6.82
C ASP A 66 -10.41 19.40 6.60
N ILE A 67 -11.22 18.33 6.61
CA ILE A 67 -12.69 18.39 6.54
C ILE A 67 -13.31 18.91 7.86
N GLY A 68 -12.52 19.00 8.94
CA GLY A 68 -12.96 19.55 10.22
C GLY A 68 -13.43 18.51 11.23
N ILE A 69 -13.08 17.22 11.05
CA ILE A 69 -13.35 16.20 12.07
C ILE A 69 -12.55 16.52 13.34
N LYS A 70 -13.26 16.59 14.47
CA LYS A 70 -12.68 16.93 15.77
C LYS A 70 -11.58 15.96 16.17
N THR A 71 -10.50 16.47 16.74
CA THR A 71 -9.34 15.66 17.16
C THR A 71 -9.71 14.54 18.13
N GLN A 72 -10.67 14.72 19.04
CA GLN A 72 -11.10 13.64 19.94
C GLN A 72 -11.71 12.45 19.18
N LYS A 73 -12.45 12.72 18.09
CA LYS A 73 -13.01 11.68 17.23
C LYS A 73 -11.92 10.94 16.45
N LEU A 74 -10.93 11.69 15.95
CA LEU A 74 -9.76 11.11 15.28
C LEU A 74 -8.90 10.25 16.23
N GLU A 75 -8.77 10.65 17.50
CA GLU A 75 -8.04 9.85 18.50
C GLU A 75 -8.72 8.51 18.72
N GLN A 76 -10.04 8.52 18.94
CA GLN A 76 -10.80 7.28 19.07
C GLN A 76 -10.74 6.43 17.80
N LEU A 77 -10.81 7.05 16.62
CA LEU A 77 -10.65 6.36 15.35
C LEU A 77 -9.29 5.65 15.23
N SER A 78 -8.21 6.32 15.63
CA SER A 78 -6.87 5.74 15.64
C SER A 78 -6.74 4.57 16.64
N ILE A 79 -7.35 4.69 17.82
CA ILE A 79 -7.42 3.58 18.79
C ILE A 79 -8.16 2.39 18.17
N ASP A 80 -9.30 2.61 17.54
CA ASP A 80 -10.11 1.54 16.98
C ASP A 80 -9.43 0.83 15.79
N VAL A 81 -8.62 1.57 15.01
CA VAL A 81 -7.92 1.03 13.84
C VAL A 81 -6.65 0.26 14.20
N TRP A 82 -5.93 0.68 15.24
CA TRP A 82 -4.59 0.16 15.54
C TRP A 82 -4.47 -0.57 16.87
N VAL A 83 -5.16 -0.09 17.91
CA VAL A 83 -5.02 -0.62 19.27
C VAL A 83 -6.04 -1.73 19.51
N LYS A 84 -7.30 -1.50 19.16
CA LYS A 84 -8.38 -2.48 19.33
C LYS A 84 -8.09 -3.82 18.62
N PRO A 85 -7.64 -3.87 17.34
CA PRO A 85 -7.39 -5.14 16.66
C PRO A 85 -6.24 -5.94 17.28
N ARG A 86 -5.28 -5.25 17.91
CA ARG A 86 -4.18 -5.88 18.65
C ARG A 86 -4.70 -6.63 19.88
N HIS A 87 -5.54 -5.99 20.69
CA HIS A 87 -6.15 -6.61 21.87
C HIS A 87 -7.09 -7.76 21.49
N GLU A 88 -7.84 -7.59 20.39
CA GLU A 88 -8.73 -8.63 19.86
C GLU A 88 -7.99 -9.76 19.12
N LYS A 89 -6.64 -9.72 19.08
CA LYS A 89 -5.81 -10.72 18.39
C LYS A 89 -6.24 -10.95 16.93
N TYR A 90 -6.55 -9.86 16.24
CA TYR A 90 -7.00 -9.90 14.84
C TYR A 90 -5.99 -10.63 13.94
N ALA A 91 -4.69 -10.36 14.13
CA ALA A 91 -3.59 -11.02 13.40
C ALA A 91 -3.63 -12.56 13.51
N ASP A 92 -3.89 -13.09 14.71
CA ASP A 92 -3.95 -14.53 14.96
C ASP A 92 -5.03 -15.19 14.11
N ARG A 93 -6.20 -14.56 14.02
CA ARG A 93 -7.32 -15.01 13.18
C ARG A 93 -6.92 -14.97 11.71
N VAL A 94 -6.33 -13.88 11.23
CA VAL A 94 -5.86 -13.77 9.84
C VAL A 94 -4.86 -14.89 9.51
N LEU A 95 -3.90 -15.18 10.38
CA LEU A 95 -2.95 -16.26 10.18
C LEU A 95 -3.62 -17.63 10.14
N LYS A 96 -4.51 -17.92 11.09
CA LYS A 96 -5.31 -19.17 11.13
C LYS A 96 -6.16 -19.34 9.88
N ASP A 97 -6.80 -18.28 9.42
CA ASP A 97 -7.61 -18.30 8.21
C ASP A 97 -6.73 -18.62 6.99
N ASN A 98 -5.56 -18.00 6.86
CA ASN A 98 -4.63 -18.30 5.75
C ASN A 98 -4.09 -19.74 5.77
N ILE A 99 -3.91 -20.33 6.95
CA ILE A 99 -3.52 -21.74 7.12
C ILE A 99 -4.65 -22.69 6.68
N ASN A 100 -5.88 -22.40 7.13
CA ASN A 100 -7.03 -23.30 6.98
C ASN A 100 -7.80 -23.10 5.67
N PHE A 101 -7.59 -21.99 4.96
CA PHE A 101 -8.32 -21.68 3.74
C PHE A 101 -8.00 -22.69 2.64
N LYS A 102 -9.00 -23.48 2.23
CA LYS A 102 -8.85 -24.56 1.25
C LYS A 102 -8.30 -24.10 -0.11
N ARG A 103 -8.50 -22.84 -0.48
CA ARG A 103 -7.98 -22.23 -1.72
C ARG A 103 -6.73 -21.36 -1.49
N SER A 104 -6.07 -21.50 -0.34
CA SER A 104 -4.81 -20.83 -0.06
C SER A 104 -3.76 -21.31 -1.07
N LYS A 105 -3.01 -20.36 -1.65
CA LYS A 105 -1.87 -20.67 -2.54
C LYS A 105 -0.54 -20.69 -1.77
N LEU A 106 -0.61 -20.71 -0.43
CA LEU A 106 0.57 -20.87 0.41
C LEU A 106 1.12 -22.28 0.27
N SER A 107 2.45 -22.41 0.24
CA SER A 107 3.09 -23.72 0.29
C SER A 107 2.87 -24.38 1.66
N GLU A 108 3.03 -25.70 1.75
CA GLU A 108 3.01 -26.38 3.06
C GLU A 108 4.12 -25.88 3.99
N GLY A 109 5.28 -25.51 3.42
CA GLY A 109 6.35 -24.84 4.16
C GLY A 109 5.87 -23.50 4.73
N GLY A 110 5.23 -22.65 3.91
CA GLY A 110 4.66 -21.38 4.34
C GLY A 110 3.59 -21.56 5.43
N LYS A 111 2.69 -22.52 5.29
CA LYS A 111 1.69 -22.84 6.33
C LYS A 111 2.34 -23.29 7.63
N ASN A 112 3.39 -24.11 7.57
CA ASN A 112 4.14 -24.53 8.75
C ASN A 112 4.83 -23.35 9.44
N THR A 113 5.46 -22.45 8.68
CA THR A 113 6.01 -21.19 9.22
C THR A 113 4.93 -20.38 9.94
N LEU A 114 3.74 -20.22 9.36
CA LEU A 114 2.65 -19.51 10.04
C LEU A 114 2.20 -20.21 11.34
N ARG A 115 2.20 -21.55 11.38
CA ARG A 115 1.89 -22.32 12.60
C ARG A 115 2.94 -22.13 13.68
N GLU A 116 4.22 -22.10 13.32
CA GLU A 116 5.30 -21.83 14.29
C GLU A 116 5.25 -20.37 14.78
N ASN A 117 5.02 -19.41 13.88
CA ASN A 117 4.85 -18.00 14.26
C ASN A 117 3.72 -17.82 15.28
N LEU A 118 2.59 -18.52 15.11
CA LEU A 118 1.46 -18.47 16.05
C LEU A 118 1.79 -18.99 17.46
N LYS A 119 2.87 -19.76 17.63
CA LYS A 119 3.34 -20.24 18.95
C LYS A 119 4.29 -19.26 19.62
N ASP A 120 4.91 -18.36 18.86
CA ASP A 120 5.84 -17.35 19.37
C ASP A 120 5.07 -16.09 19.78
N GLU A 121 4.80 -15.94 21.07
CA GLU A 121 4.06 -14.78 21.60
C GLU A 121 4.83 -13.46 21.45
N MET A 122 6.17 -13.47 21.45
CA MET A 122 6.96 -12.25 21.24
C MET A 122 6.81 -11.75 19.80
N LEU A 123 6.95 -12.66 18.83
CA LEU A 123 6.72 -12.36 17.42
C LEU A 123 5.26 -11.94 17.18
N MET A 124 4.29 -12.66 17.76
CA MET A 124 2.87 -12.34 17.60
C MET A 124 2.52 -10.98 18.19
N ASN A 125 3.17 -10.55 19.26
CA ASN A 125 2.96 -9.22 19.81
C ASN A 125 3.34 -8.11 18.81
N THR A 126 4.42 -8.32 18.04
CA THR A 126 4.82 -7.43 16.93
C THR A 126 3.81 -7.52 15.78
N LEU A 127 3.49 -8.73 15.30
CA LEU A 127 2.56 -8.92 14.18
C LEU A 127 1.15 -8.40 14.46
N ARG A 128 0.67 -8.45 15.70
CA ARG A 128 -0.61 -7.87 16.12
C ARG A 128 -0.63 -6.34 16.05
N GLY A 129 0.53 -5.67 16.02
CA GLY A 129 0.65 -4.24 15.74
C GLY A 129 0.65 -3.90 14.24
N GLU A 130 1.02 -4.85 13.39
CA GLU A 130 1.18 -4.66 11.95
C GLU A 130 -0.02 -5.15 11.12
N ILE A 131 -0.69 -6.22 11.58
CA ILE A 131 -1.82 -6.84 10.87
C ILE A 131 -3.13 -6.34 11.50
N THR A 132 -3.80 -5.44 10.79
CA THR A 132 -5.06 -4.82 11.19
C THR A 132 -6.04 -4.83 10.01
N PRO A 133 -7.34 -4.57 10.22
CA PRO A 133 -8.29 -4.40 9.12
C PRO A 133 -7.85 -3.33 8.10
N PHE A 134 -7.16 -2.29 8.56
CA PHE A 134 -6.63 -1.24 7.69
C PHE A 134 -5.44 -1.73 6.84
N THR A 135 -4.51 -2.50 7.42
CA THR A 135 -3.40 -3.05 6.62
C THR A 135 -3.89 -4.13 5.66
N ASP A 136 -4.95 -4.87 6.02
CA ASP A 136 -5.67 -5.76 5.12
C ASP A 136 -6.38 -5.02 3.98
N LEU A 137 -6.91 -3.81 4.23
CA LEU A 137 -7.47 -2.94 3.18
C LEU A 137 -6.44 -2.55 2.14
N ILE A 138 -5.24 -2.14 2.58
CA ILE A 138 -4.15 -1.79 1.67
C ILE A 138 -3.66 -3.03 0.92
N LYS A 139 -3.49 -4.16 1.63
CA LYS A 139 -3.13 -5.45 1.03
C LYS A 139 -4.12 -5.86 -0.05
N SER A 140 -5.42 -5.83 0.25
CA SER A 140 -6.50 -6.15 -0.68
C SER A 140 -6.48 -5.22 -1.89
N CYS A 141 -6.27 -3.91 -1.67
CA CYS A 141 -6.18 -2.91 -2.72
C CYS A 141 -5.04 -3.18 -3.72
N LEU A 142 -3.90 -3.70 -3.25
CA LEU A 142 -2.77 -4.06 -4.11
C LEU A 142 -3.01 -5.34 -4.91
N ILE A 143 -3.88 -6.24 -4.42
CA ILE A 143 -4.21 -7.51 -5.09
C ILE A 143 -5.35 -7.32 -6.07
N HIS A 144 -6.44 -6.70 -5.63
CA HIS A 144 -7.73 -6.64 -6.31
C HIS A 144 -7.97 -5.25 -6.90
N LYS A 145 -7.11 -4.89 -7.83
CA LYS A 145 -6.91 -3.51 -8.32
C LYS A 145 -8.10 -2.95 -9.10
N GLU A 146 -8.93 -3.83 -9.65
CA GLU A 146 -10.14 -3.48 -10.41
C GLU A 146 -11.35 -3.28 -9.49
N GLN A 147 -11.23 -3.63 -8.21
CA GLN A 147 -12.33 -3.53 -7.25
C GLN A 147 -12.23 -2.25 -6.43
N PRO A 148 -13.37 -1.62 -6.07
CA PRO A 148 -13.36 -0.44 -5.23
C PRO A 148 -12.82 -0.80 -3.84
N HIS A 149 -11.87 -0.01 -3.35
CA HIS A 149 -11.33 -0.11 -2.00
C HIS A 149 -11.44 1.25 -1.33
N ALA A 150 -12.11 1.31 -0.19
CA ALA A 150 -12.36 2.55 0.52
C ALA A 150 -12.26 2.38 2.03
N PHE A 151 -11.78 3.42 2.70
CA PHE A 151 -11.96 3.59 4.13
C PHE A 151 -13.22 4.44 4.35
N ILE A 152 -14.18 3.85 5.04
CA ILE A 152 -15.48 4.45 5.31
C ILE A 152 -15.47 4.99 6.74
N TYR A 153 -15.88 6.23 6.91
CA TYR A 153 -15.99 6.89 8.21
C TYR A 153 -17.33 7.60 8.34
N ILE A 154 -17.97 7.46 9.50
CA ILE A 154 -19.28 8.05 9.82
C ILE A 154 -19.07 9.08 10.93
N PRO A 155 -19.03 10.38 10.59
CA PRO A 155 -18.71 11.42 11.56
C PRO A 155 -19.64 11.45 12.76
N GLU A 156 -20.94 11.19 12.59
CA GLU A 156 -21.91 11.29 13.68
C GLU A 156 -21.61 10.30 14.81
N THR A 157 -21.39 9.03 14.46
CA THR A 157 -21.19 7.92 15.42
C THR A 157 -19.74 7.56 15.68
N ASN A 158 -18.80 8.11 14.90
CA ASN A 158 -17.39 7.72 14.88
C ASN A 158 -17.15 6.27 14.40
N GLU A 159 -18.17 5.64 13.80
CA GLU A 159 -18.05 4.31 13.21
C GLU A 159 -17.16 4.37 11.95
N HIS A 160 -16.44 3.29 11.70
CA HIS A 160 -15.62 3.16 10.50
C HIS A 160 -15.67 1.73 9.94
N LYS A 161 -15.34 1.58 8.67
CA LYS A 161 -15.27 0.27 8.01
C LYS A 161 -14.28 0.27 6.85
N CYS A 162 -13.53 -0.83 6.74
CA CYS A 162 -12.68 -1.08 5.58
C CYS A 162 -13.50 -1.82 4.51
N LEU A 163 -13.65 -1.20 3.33
CA LEU A 163 -14.31 -1.81 2.18
C LEU A 163 -13.28 -2.58 1.34
N LEU A 164 -13.31 -3.91 1.45
CA LEU A 164 -12.42 -4.83 0.75
C LEU A 164 -13.08 -5.32 -0.55
N GLY A 165 -13.09 -4.50 -1.60
CA GLY A 165 -13.28 -4.98 -2.98
C GLY A 165 -14.59 -5.70 -3.35
N ASP A 166 -15.63 -5.71 -2.53
CA ASP A 166 -16.90 -6.40 -2.84
C ASP A 166 -17.93 -5.39 -3.40
N SER A 167 -18.37 -5.59 -4.65
CA SER A 167 -19.38 -4.75 -5.30
C SER A 167 -20.70 -4.71 -4.52
N LYS A 168 -21.04 -5.79 -3.81
CA LYS A 168 -22.24 -5.86 -2.94
C LYS A 168 -22.04 -5.17 -1.60
N LEU A 169 -20.81 -4.82 -1.23
CA LEU A 169 -20.53 -4.17 0.05
C LEU A 169 -20.96 -2.71 0.04
N LEU A 170 -20.93 -2.04 -1.12
CA LEU A 170 -21.45 -0.68 -1.25
C LEU A 170 -22.97 -0.63 -0.98
N GLU A 171 -23.71 -1.60 -1.53
CA GLU A 171 -25.15 -1.77 -1.28
C GLU A 171 -25.44 -2.04 0.21
N LYS A 172 -24.65 -2.92 0.84
CA LYS A 172 -24.77 -3.20 2.29
C LYS A 172 -24.47 -1.97 3.14
N LEU A 173 -23.47 -1.17 2.78
CA LEU A 173 -23.15 0.07 3.48
C LEU A 173 -24.26 1.10 3.32
N HIS A 174 -24.79 1.28 2.12
CA HIS A 174 -25.92 2.16 1.87
C HIS A 174 -27.15 1.74 2.67
N ALA A 175 -27.45 0.43 2.74
CA ALA A 175 -28.57 -0.07 3.54
C ALA A 175 -28.38 0.20 5.05
N LEU A 176 -27.17 -0.02 5.58
CA LEU A 176 -26.88 0.14 7.02
C LEU A 176 -26.84 1.62 7.47
N TYR A 177 -26.53 2.54 6.57
CA TYR A 177 -26.26 3.95 6.90
C TYR A 177 -27.04 4.94 6.04
N SER A 178 -28.17 4.51 5.48
CA SER A 178 -29.01 5.30 4.56
C SER A 178 -29.45 6.66 5.09
N ASN A 179 -29.42 6.87 6.41
CA ASN A 179 -29.79 8.10 7.10
C ASN A 179 -28.61 8.83 7.78
N LYS A 180 -27.36 8.46 7.52
CA LYS A 180 -26.17 9.08 8.13
C LYS A 180 -25.25 9.69 7.06
N THR A 181 -24.51 10.73 7.43
CA THR A 181 -23.43 11.26 6.57
C THR A 181 -22.27 10.28 6.57
N LEU A 182 -21.76 9.98 5.38
CA LEU A 182 -20.67 9.03 5.23
C LEU A 182 -19.54 9.65 4.42
N ILE A 183 -18.33 9.58 4.96
CA ILE A 183 -17.10 9.97 4.28
C ILE A 183 -16.47 8.69 3.73
N SER A 184 -16.39 8.60 2.41
CA SER A 184 -15.75 7.48 1.71
C SER A 184 -14.41 7.95 1.15
N ILE A 185 -13.33 7.38 1.66
CA ILE A 185 -11.96 7.72 1.27
C ILE A 185 -11.40 6.62 0.35
N PRO A 186 -11.21 6.87 -0.96
CA PRO A 186 -10.64 5.89 -1.87
C PRO A 186 -9.18 5.57 -1.53
N ILE A 187 -8.86 4.28 -1.41
CA ILE A 187 -7.53 3.84 -0.96
C ILE A 187 -6.54 3.70 -2.10
N PHE A 188 -6.98 3.27 -3.28
CA PHE A 188 -6.09 3.03 -4.41
C PHE A 188 -5.26 4.26 -4.77
N ASN A 189 -5.90 5.42 -4.90
CA ASN A 189 -5.23 6.67 -5.23
C ASN A 189 -4.26 7.12 -4.13
N LYS A 190 -4.60 6.90 -2.86
CA LYS A 190 -3.73 7.23 -1.73
C LYS A 190 -2.48 6.37 -1.72
N VAL A 191 -2.64 5.05 -1.84
CA VAL A 191 -1.53 4.09 -1.89
C VAL A 191 -0.63 4.37 -3.10
N GLY A 192 -1.23 4.62 -4.27
CA GLY A 192 -0.50 4.99 -5.48
C GLY A 192 0.35 6.25 -5.29
N LYS A 193 -0.21 7.29 -4.65
CA LYS A 193 0.55 8.50 -4.31
C LYS A 193 1.71 8.21 -3.35
N MET A 194 1.50 7.36 -2.33
CA MET A 194 2.57 7.01 -1.37
C MET A 194 3.70 6.24 -2.04
N LEU A 195 3.36 5.21 -2.82
CA LEU A 195 4.33 4.44 -3.62
C LEU A 195 5.09 5.36 -4.57
N SER A 196 4.41 6.33 -5.15
CA SER A 196 5.01 7.28 -6.07
C SER A 196 6.07 8.19 -5.42
N ILE A 197 5.85 8.58 -4.17
CA ILE A 197 6.85 9.28 -3.35
C ILE A 197 8.03 8.35 -3.05
N ASP A 198 7.74 7.11 -2.63
CA ASP A 198 8.77 6.13 -2.28
C ASP A 198 9.64 5.73 -3.50
N LEU A 199 9.05 5.64 -4.70
CA LEU A 199 9.78 5.41 -5.95
C LEU A 199 10.78 6.54 -6.27
N LYS A 200 10.52 7.77 -5.84
CA LYS A 200 11.45 8.90 -5.96
C LYS A 200 12.47 9.00 -4.85
N SER A 201 12.41 8.12 -3.84
CA SER A 201 13.48 8.03 -2.86
C SER A 201 14.82 7.77 -3.56
N ASN A 202 15.93 7.79 -2.82
CA ASN A 202 17.27 7.68 -3.41
C ASN A 202 17.45 6.50 -4.40
N GLU A 203 18.54 6.51 -5.18
CA GLU A 203 18.82 5.50 -6.21
C GLU A 203 19.06 4.07 -5.68
N LYS A 204 18.98 3.83 -4.36
CA LYS A 204 19.05 2.46 -3.84
C LYS A 204 17.82 1.68 -4.24
N ASP A 205 18.01 0.40 -4.53
CA ASP A 205 16.94 -0.51 -4.85
C ASP A 205 15.93 -0.62 -3.71
N LEU A 206 14.64 -0.67 -4.07
CA LEU A 206 13.55 -0.90 -3.13
C LEU A 206 13.32 -2.40 -3.02
N GLU A 207 13.31 -2.92 -1.79
CA GLU A 207 13.28 -4.36 -1.55
C GLU A 207 11.99 -5.04 -2.01
N TYR A 208 10.89 -4.29 -2.02
CA TYR A 208 9.56 -4.75 -2.44
C TYR A 208 9.36 -4.72 -3.97
N LEU A 209 10.34 -4.18 -4.71
CA LEU A 209 10.40 -4.24 -6.16
C LEU A 209 11.31 -5.39 -6.60
N SER A 210 10.94 -6.06 -7.68
CA SER A 210 11.83 -7.02 -8.34
C SER A 210 13.06 -6.32 -8.93
N SER A 211 14.10 -7.09 -9.29
CA SER A 211 15.28 -6.54 -9.97
C SER A 211 14.91 -5.78 -11.26
N ILE A 212 13.93 -6.30 -12.01
CA ILE A 212 13.45 -5.65 -13.24
C ILE A 212 12.66 -4.39 -12.93
N GLU A 213 11.79 -4.41 -11.92
CA GLU A 213 11.06 -3.23 -11.49
C GLU A 213 12.01 -2.13 -10.99
N ASN A 214 13.07 -2.48 -10.25
CA ASN A 214 14.12 -1.54 -9.85
C ASN A 214 14.91 -1.00 -11.07
N GLN A 215 15.24 -1.83 -12.06
CA GLN A 215 15.88 -1.36 -13.29
C GLN A 215 14.99 -0.38 -14.08
N ILE A 216 13.71 -0.69 -14.25
CA ILE A 216 12.74 0.21 -14.89
C ILE A 216 12.62 1.51 -14.11
N ARG A 217 12.49 1.43 -12.77
CA ARG A 217 12.47 2.61 -11.88
C ARG A 217 13.70 3.48 -12.10
N ASN A 218 14.89 2.89 -12.14
CA ASN A 218 16.13 3.65 -12.27
C ASN A 218 16.21 4.38 -13.61
N ILE A 219 15.76 3.74 -14.69
CA ILE A 219 15.68 4.37 -16.02
C ILE A 219 14.65 5.50 -16.03
N VAL A 220 13.42 5.22 -15.61
CA VAL A 220 12.31 6.18 -15.72
C VAL A 220 12.49 7.38 -14.77
N ILE A 221 12.95 7.16 -13.54
CA ILE A 221 12.97 8.19 -12.48
C ILE A 221 14.29 8.95 -12.40
N PHE A 222 15.44 8.27 -12.57
CA PHE A 222 16.75 8.90 -12.39
C PHE A 222 17.45 9.21 -13.72
N LYS A 223 17.41 8.30 -14.71
CA LYS A 223 17.94 8.62 -16.04
C LYS A 223 17.05 9.59 -16.83
N ARG A 224 15.74 9.59 -16.55
CA ARG A 224 14.74 10.55 -17.09
C ARG A 224 14.83 10.75 -18.61
N PRO A 225 14.76 9.67 -19.40
CA PRO A 225 14.69 9.80 -20.86
C PRO A 225 13.44 10.54 -21.33
N LYS A 226 13.50 11.11 -22.54
CA LYS A 226 12.40 11.85 -23.16
C LYS A 226 11.17 10.99 -23.42
N VAL A 227 11.40 9.73 -23.78
CA VAL A 227 10.34 8.74 -23.99
C VAL A 227 10.82 7.38 -23.50
N VAL A 228 9.96 6.66 -22.81
CA VAL A 228 10.09 5.24 -22.46
C VAL A 228 8.89 4.50 -23.03
N GLU A 229 9.15 3.57 -23.94
CA GLU A 229 8.14 2.66 -24.46
C GLU A 229 8.29 1.30 -23.79
N ILE A 230 7.29 0.85 -23.01
CA ILE A 230 7.30 -0.49 -22.41
C ILE A 230 6.45 -1.43 -23.28
N ALA A 231 7.09 -2.47 -23.83
CA ALA A 231 6.48 -3.49 -24.69
C ALA A 231 6.57 -4.88 -24.03
N PHE A 232 5.61 -5.77 -24.35
CA PHE A 232 5.54 -7.15 -23.86
C PHE A 232 5.60 -8.11 -25.04
N ASP A 233 6.27 -9.25 -24.89
CA ASP A 233 6.31 -10.28 -25.95
C ASP A 233 5.01 -11.13 -25.97
N ASP A 234 4.64 -11.67 -27.13
CA ASP A 234 3.45 -12.50 -27.46
C ASP A 234 2.12 -11.81 -27.84
N ASN A 235 2.14 -10.97 -28.88
CA ASN A 235 1.00 -10.67 -29.78
C ASN A 235 -0.25 -9.94 -29.23
N HIS A 236 -0.16 -9.15 -28.15
CA HIS A 236 -1.28 -8.31 -27.66
C HIS A 236 -0.91 -6.83 -27.36
N ILE A 237 0.11 -6.29 -28.03
CA ILE A 237 0.78 -5.07 -27.57
C ILE A 237 -0.04 -3.79 -27.86
N LYS A 238 -0.68 -3.23 -26.83
CA LYS A 238 -0.81 -1.77 -26.69
C LYS A 238 0.38 -1.29 -25.84
N PRO A 239 1.46 -0.78 -26.44
CA PRO A 239 2.62 -0.34 -25.68
C PRO A 239 2.19 0.83 -24.79
N ARG A 240 2.67 0.85 -23.54
CA ARG A 240 2.53 2.04 -22.71
C ARG A 240 3.71 2.95 -22.97
N THR A 241 3.42 4.11 -23.55
CA THR A 241 4.40 5.16 -23.79
C THR A 241 4.40 6.14 -22.62
N ILE A 242 5.45 6.12 -21.83
CA ILE A 242 5.74 7.13 -20.81
C ILE A 242 6.58 8.20 -21.51
N THR A 243 6.12 9.44 -21.57
CA THR A 243 6.83 10.55 -22.24
C THR A 243 7.30 11.59 -21.24
N GLU A 244 8.13 12.54 -21.68
CA GLU A 244 8.60 13.68 -20.88
C GLU A 244 7.44 14.51 -20.30
N LYS A 245 6.35 14.63 -21.05
CA LYS A 245 5.10 15.29 -20.63
C LYS A 245 4.27 14.44 -19.65
N HIS A 246 4.58 13.15 -19.56
CA HIS A 246 4.00 12.12 -18.68
C HIS A 246 5.01 11.62 -17.63
N ILE A 247 6.10 12.37 -17.34
CA ILE A 247 7.03 12.06 -16.24
C ILE A 247 6.34 12.36 -14.91
N LYS A 248 5.33 11.57 -14.60
CA LYS A 248 4.83 11.45 -13.26
C LYS A 248 5.19 10.04 -12.86
N HIS A 249 6.15 9.94 -11.95
CA HIS A 249 6.27 8.90 -10.94
C HIS A 249 4.92 8.28 -10.52
N GLU A 250 3.81 9.03 -10.58
CA GLU A 250 2.45 8.54 -10.32
C GLU A 250 2.00 7.52 -11.35
N GLU A 251 2.34 7.71 -12.64
CA GLU A 251 2.05 6.75 -13.71
C GLU A 251 2.91 5.50 -13.59
N LEU A 252 4.17 5.63 -13.17
CA LEU A 252 5.02 4.47 -12.89
C LEU A 252 4.52 3.69 -11.67
N ALA A 253 4.10 4.39 -10.60
CA ALA A 253 3.46 3.78 -9.45
C ALA A 253 2.17 3.06 -9.86
N ASP A 254 1.31 3.72 -10.65
CA ASP A 254 0.08 3.12 -11.20
C ASP A 254 0.40 1.89 -12.05
N TYR A 255 1.49 1.93 -12.84
CA TYR A 255 1.93 0.80 -13.64
C TYR A 255 2.38 -0.39 -12.78
N PHE A 256 3.29 -0.20 -11.82
CA PHE A 256 3.72 -1.30 -10.92
C PHE A 256 2.59 -1.81 -10.05
N MET A 257 1.70 -0.90 -9.64
CA MET A 257 0.48 -1.28 -8.96
C MET A 257 -0.35 -2.15 -9.87
N LYS A 258 -0.66 -1.79 -11.13
CA LYS A 258 -1.55 -2.53 -12.05
C LYS A 258 -0.95 -3.80 -12.64
N ASN A 259 0.34 -3.77 -12.96
CA ASN A 259 1.03 -4.79 -13.76
C ASN A 259 2.29 -5.26 -13.02
N LYS A 260 2.13 -6.24 -12.12
CA LYS A 260 3.28 -6.89 -11.50
C LYS A 260 4.02 -7.71 -12.55
N ILE A 261 5.34 -7.51 -12.64
CA ILE A 261 6.15 -8.16 -13.68
C ILE A 261 6.44 -9.62 -13.27
N PRO A 262 6.12 -10.63 -14.11
CA PRO A 262 6.36 -12.03 -13.78
C PRO A 262 7.84 -12.35 -13.54
N LYS A 263 8.12 -13.30 -12.65
CA LYS A 263 9.48 -13.85 -12.47
C LYS A 263 9.95 -14.55 -13.74
N GLY A 264 11.27 -14.48 -13.98
CA GLY A 264 11.88 -15.04 -15.19
C GLY A 264 11.73 -14.16 -16.42
N THR A 265 11.00 -13.04 -16.33
CA THR A 265 10.97 -12.00 -17.36
C THR A 265 12.40 -11.51 -17.61
N LYS A 266 12.73 -11.26 -18.88
CA LYS A 266 13.97 -10.58 -19.26
C LYS A 266 13.63 -9.17 -19.72
N LEU A 267 14.42 -8.20 -19.24
CA LEU A 267 14.32 -6.83 -19.70
C LEU A 267 15.35 -6.60 -20.81
N LEU A 268 14.89 -6.29 -22.02
CA LEU A 268 15.72 -5.73 -23.08
C LEU A 268 15.58 -4.20 -23.08
N ILE A 269 16.71 -3.51 -23.21
CA ILE A 269 16.77 -2.05 -23.20
C ILE A 269 17.38 -1.60 -24.53
N ASP A 270 16.57 -1.03 -25.39
CA ASP A 270 17.05 -0.36 -26.61
C ASP A 270 17.14 1.14 -26.35
N VAL A 271 18.37 1.66 -26.31
CA VAL A 271 18.60 3.11 -26.31
C VAL A 271 18.42 3.60 -27.75
N ARG A 272 17.37 4.38 -27.98
CA ARG A 272 17.06 5.02 -29.26
C ARG A 272 17.66 6.43 -29.30
N SER A 273 17.65 7.05 -30.48
CA SER A 273 18.13 8.42 -30.66
C SER A 273 17.37 9.43 -29.78
N GLN A 274 18.04 10.53 -29.42
CA GLN A 274 17.47 11.65 -28.68
C GLN A 274 16.93 11.28 -27.28
N ASP A 275 17.70 10.53 -26.49
CA ASP A 275 17.35 10.13 -25.12
C ASP A 275 16.01 9.38 -25.02
N ASN A 276 15.67 8.59 -26.04
CA ASN A 276 14.48 7.75 -26.05
C ASN A 276 14.85 6.30 -25.73
N TYR A 277 14.03 5.59 -24.96
CA TYR A 277 14.28 4.23 -24.52
C TYR A 277 13.11 3.33 -24.91
N LYS A 278 13.40 2.13 -25.42
CA LYS A 278 12.42 1.04 -25.53
C LYS A 278 12.79 -0.04 -24.52
N LEU A 279 11.86 -0.36 -23.64
CA LEU A 279 11.98 -1.41 -22.65
C LEU A 279 11.08 -2.57 -23.10
N THR A 280 11.67 -3.69 -23.47
CA THR A 280 10.90 -4.89 -23.86
C THR A 280 10.98 -5.91 -22.74
N LEU A 281 9.82 -6.31 -22.23
CA LEU A 281 9.66 -7.36 -21.22
C LEU A 281 9.34 -8.67 -21.93
N ILE A 282 10.32 -9.57 -21.94
CA ILE A 282 10.19 -10.90 -22.53
C ILE A 282 9.86 -11.89 -21.43
N THR A 283 8.63 -12.36 -21.39
CA THR A 283 8.19 -13.48 -20.55
C THR A 283 8.57 -14.80 -21.21
N LYS A 284 9.05 -15.76 -20.42
CA LYS A 284 9.25 -17.15 -20.83
C LYS A 284 8.07 -18.00 -20.38
#